data_AF-A0ABD2NXY9-F1
#
_entry.id   AF-A0ABD2NXY9-F1
#
_cell.length_a   1.000
_cell.length_b   1.000
_cell.length_c   1.000
_cell.angle_alpha   90.00
_cell.angle_beta   90.00
_cell.angle_gamma   90.00
#
_symmetry.space_group_name_H-M   'P 1'
#
loop_
_entity.id
_entity.type
_entity.pdbx_description
1 polymer ?
#
loop_
_entity_poly.entity_id
_entity_poly.type
_entity_poly.pdbx_seq_one_letter_code
_entity_poly.pdbx_strand_id
1 'polypeptide(L)'
;MRRTLTDLHQRGLTTGRPPTLTDIPLRHPPSPPPLPRTHTQPFIAHATATPGFGNATYRRFEDLDYEIAPKSSILLPHLQANEKKFFELVHSGDVEDVRKFLENNPDFNINCVNFQGVSALLVAVQTRNEHMVEFLISQNGIDIGDAVLHAVRDNQPKIVEFLLEKLHSTAPSLEFVGVTHSSDFPDYMTPLILAAQEGHFEIIEMLIQRGHVIAKPHSPKCRCADCILHLERDDLLHAETLRLSLYKAITNPAFICHSTNDPILIAFELCAELRLCAWLVVEFRDQYQELADSISNFAVELIACCRSTTEMEIILTQTGGLPPNNYQFPRLVLAMDLKQKAFVAHPNTQQLVEAAWVGDWHDYIIKPTIVKLIYPLYRIIVLPFVCLMCIFLPSHPLVLHWRIPLNKMISHTAGYLVFLIIIFLESNISKENQKRKPPNSGLEPVICVFVAGYTWNCFRMCLIQGPSRYFKALWNWHAIITNVFFILTFIFWIAAYWDAKRTIK
;
A
#
# COMPACT_ATOMS: atom_id res chain seq x y z
N MET A 1 -5.86 19.67 -6.90
CA MET A 1 -5.69 19.21 -8.30
C MET A 1 -5.18 20.30 -9.26
N ARG A 2 -5.81 21.49 -9.39
CA ARG A 2 -5.30 22.54 -10.33
C ARG A 2 -3.99 23.21 -9.90
N ARG A 3 -3.72 23.38 -8.59
CA ARG A 3 -2.47 23.99 -8.10
C ARG A 3 -1.25 23.08 -8.23
N THR A 4 -1.43 21.76 -8.12
CA THR A 4 -0.33 20.77 -8.24
C THR A 4 0.08 20.47 -9.68
N LEU A 5 -0.82 20.64 -10.65
CA LEU A 5 -0.53 20.42 -12.08
C LEU A 5 0.25 21.60 -12.71
N THR A 6 0.05 22.83 -12.25
CA THR A 6 0.79 24.00 -12.75
C THR A 6 2.25 24.02 -12.31
N ASP A 7 2.57 23.50 -11.12
CA ASP A 7 3.96 23.44 -10.63
C ASP A 7 4.81 22.36 -11.34
N LEU A 8 4.18 21.32 -11.88
CA LEU A 8 4.86 20.29 -12.67
C LEU A 8 5.33 20.81 -14.04
N HIS A 9 4.69 21.84 -14.59
CA HIS A 9 5.03 22.39 -15.90
C HIS A 9 6.30 23.27 -15.86
N GLN A 10 6.61 23.90 -14.72
CA GLN A 10 7.77 24.81 -14.60
C GLN A 10 9.09 24.12 -14.21
N ARG A 11 9.07 22.87 -13.74
CA ARG A 11 10.28 22.16 -13.27
C ARG A 11 10.86 21.14 -14.27
N GLY A 12 10.27 21.00 -15.45
CA GLY A 12 10.59 19.97 -16.45
C GLY A 12 11.80 20.22 -17.36
N LEU A 13 12.75 21.07 -16.98
CA LEU A 13 13.98 21.32 -17.77
C LEU A 13 15.22 21.39 -16.86
N THR A 14 15.55 20.31 -16.16
CA THR A 14 16.95 20.05 -15.76
C THR A 14 17.25 18.57 -15.86
N THR A 15 18.27 18.23 -16.66
CA THR A 15 18.82 16.88 -16.79
C THR A 15 19.63 16.55 -15.54
N GLY A 16 18.99 15.91 -14.57
CA GLY A 16 19.60 15.44 -13.33
C GLY A 16 18.96 14.13 -12.88
N ARG A 17 19.78 13.19 -12.41
CA ARG A 17 19.40 11.87 -11.87
C ARG A 17 18.22 11.99 -10.88
N PRO A 18 17.17 11.15 -10.96
CA PRO A 18 16.09 11.17 -9.99
C PRO A 18 16.63 10.72 -8.62
N PRO A 19 16.27 11.39 -7.50
CA PRO A 19 16.74 11.00 -6.19
C PRO A 19 16.08 9.68 -5.77
N THR A 20 16.90 8.74 -5.29
CA THR A 20 16.44 7.58 -4.54
C THR A 20 16.04 8.01 -3.13
N LEU A 21 15.12 7.26 -2.51
CA LEU A 21 14.55 7.50 -1.17
C LEU A 21 15.57 7.51 0.01
N THR A 22 16.86 7.51 -0.28
CA THR A 22 17.98 7.59 0.66
C THR A 22 18.53 9.01 0.85
N ASP A 23 18.11 10.00 0.05
CA ASP A 23 18.77 11.32 -0.01
C ASP A 23 17.93 12.47 0.60
N ILE A 24 16.98 12.15 1.49
CA ILE A 24 16.40 13.17 2.38
C ILE A 24 17.49 13.50 3.43
N PRO A 25 17.87 14.77 3.64
CA PRO A 25 18.87 15.09 4.64
C PRO A 25 18.36 14.64 6.01
N LEU A 26 19.00 13.61 6.55
CA LEU A 26 18.93 13.23 7.95
C LEU A 26 19.45 14.41 8.78
N ARG A 27 18.58 15.37 9.09
CA ARG A 27 18.77 16.16 10.31
C ARG A 27 18.42 15.23 11.44
N HIS A 28 19.47 14.72 12.10
CA HIS A 28 19.33 14.16 13.42
C HIS A 28 18.58 15.17 14.31
N PRO A 29 17.51 14.78 15.01
CA PRO A 29 16.96 15.62 16.05
C PRO A 29 18.07 15.90 17.08
N PRO A 30 18.13 17.10 17.69
CA PRO A 30 19.00 17.30 18.84
C PRO A 30 18.66 16.25 19.89
N SER A 31 19.70 15.62 20.44
CA SER A 31 19.56 14.62 21.51
C SER A 31 18.67 15.19 22.62
N PRO A 32 17.63 14.47 23.07
CA PRO A 32 16.79 14.94 24.17
C PRO A 32 17.67 15.17 25.41
N PRO A 33 17.41 16.24 26.19
CA PRO A 33 18.12 16.45 27.44
C PRO A 33 17.85 15.26 28.38
N PRO A 34 18.82 14.86 29.22
CA PRO A 34 18.61 13.77 30.16
C PRO A 34 17.45 14.13 31.10
N LEU A 35 16.47 13.21 31.19
CA LEU A 35 15.35 13.33 32.11
C LEU A 35 15.86 13.57 33.55
N PRO A 36 15.22 14.44 34.34
CA PRO A 36 15.61 14.65 35.73
C PRO A 36 15.51 13.34 36.50
N ARG A 37 16.61 12.98 37.17
CA ARG A 37 16.72 11.81 38.04
C ARG A 37 15.67 11.91 39.15
N THR A 38 14.63 11.10 39.06
CA THR A 38 13.80 10.79 40.22
C THR A 38 14.64 9.96 41.18
N HIS A 39 14.73 10.41 42.43
CA HIS A 39 15.47 9.74 43.49
C HIS A 39 14.84 8.38 43.81
N THR A 40 15.48 7.31 43.37
CA THR A 40 15.43 6.01 44.05
C THR A 40 16.86 5.53 44.31
N GLN A 41 17.11 5.17 45.56
CA GLN A 41 18.41 4.79 46.12
C GLN A 41 19.03 3.55 45.44
N PRO A 42 20.36 3.36 45.52
CA PRO A 42 21.06 2.38 44.70
C PRO A 42 20.98 0.98 45.33
N PHE A 43 20.60 -0.03 44.54
CA PHE A 43 20.88 -1.42 44.89
C PHE A 43 22.00 -1.96 44.00
N ILE A 44 23.13 -2.20 44.63
CA ILE A 44 24.28 -2.92 44.07
C ILE A 44 23.88 -4.39 43.97
N ALA A 45 24.01 -5.00 42.79
CA ALA A 45 24.14 -6.45 42.69
C ALA A 45 24.95 -6.85 41.45
N HIS A 46 25.85 -7.79 41.67
CA HIS A 46 26.91 -8.23 40.78
C HIS A 46 26.38 -8.90 39.50
N ALA A 47 27.00 -8.57 38.37
CA ALA A 47 26.86 -9.29 37.12
C ALA A 47 27.75 -10.54 37.11
N THR A 48 27.14 -11.73 36.96
CA THR A 48 27.72 -12.87 36.24
C THR A 48 26.63 -13.89 35.92
N ALA A 49 26.22 -14.01 34.66
CA ALA A 49 25.95 -15.29 33.98
C ALA A 49 25.60 -15.06 32.50
N THR A 50 26.26 -15.84 31.65
CA THR A 50 26.20 -15.92 30.17
C THR A 50 24.86 -16.43 29.62
N PRO A 51 24.55 -16.19 28.32
CA PRO A 51 23.24 -16.44 27.74
C PRO A 51 23.05 -17.90 27.34
N GLY A 52 22.03 -18.55 27.90
CA GLY A 52 21.53 -19.84 27.45
C GLY A 52 20.27 -19.65 26.61
N PHE A 53 20.27 -20.21 25.40
CA PHE A 53 19.08 -20.36 24.55
C PHE A 53 17.98 -21.10 25.34
N GLY A 54 16.90 -20.39 25.68
CA GLY A 54 15.73 -20.94 26.37
C GLY A 54 14.46 -20.39 25.74
N ASN A 55 13.51 -21.29 25.48
CA ASN A 55 12.19 -21.04 24.91
C ASN A 55 11.57 -19.73 25.41
N ALA A 56 11.04 -18.93 24.50
CA ALA A 56 10.30 -17.70 24.80
C ALA A 56 9.03 -18.04 25.61
N THR A 57 9.21 -18.18 26.93
CA THR A 57 8.13 -18.12 27.90
C THR A 57 7.60 -16.70 27.88
N TYR A 58 6.30 -16.55 27.65
CA TYR A 58 5.55 -15.32 27.91
C TYR A 58 6.12 -14.67 29.18
N ARG A 59 6.62 -13.43 29.12
CA ARG A 59 6.95 -12.69 30.33
C ARG A 59 5.63 -12.46 31.05
N ARG A 60 5.32 -13.34 32.00
CA ARG A 60 4.32 -13.07 33.02
C ARG A 60 4.75 -11.75 33.65
N PHE A 61 3.83 -10.78 33.73
CA PHE A 61 4.01 -9.54 34.50
C PHE A 61 4.82 -9.91 35.75
N GLU A 62 5.99 -9.29 35.93
CA GLU A 62 6.72 -9.47 37.19
C GLU A 62 5.72 -9.16 38.30
N ASP A 63 5.60 -10.10 39.24
CA ASP A 63 4.71 -10.06 40.40
C ASP A 63 5.11 -8.86 41.29
N LEU A 64 4.86 -7.64 40.83
CA LEU A 64 4.62 -6.52 41.72
C LEU A 64 3.25 -6.81 42.30
N ASP A 65 3.24 -7.28 43.55
CA ASP A 65 2.07 -7.50 44.40
C ASP A 65 1.25 -6.20 44.54
N TYR A 66 0.60 -5.76 43.47
CA TYR A 66 -0.57 -4.90 43.56
C TYR A 66 -1.68 -5.82 44.06
N GLU A 67 -1.84 -5.90 45.38
CA GLU A 67 -3.07 -6.38 45.98
C GLU A 67 -4.22 -5.52 45.44
N ILE A 68 -4.87 -5.99 44.37
CA ILE A 68 -6.10 -5.39 43.85
C ILE A 68 -7.19 -5.75 44.84
N ALA A 69 -7.26 -5.01 45.95
CA ALA A 69 -8.34 -5.14 46.91
C ALA A 69 -9.65 -4.76 46.22
N PRO A 70 -10.64 -5.66 46.11
CA PRO A 70 -11.93 -5.34 45.51
C PRO A 70 -12.63 -4.31 46.38
N LYS A 71 -12.60 -3.04 45.96
CA LYS A 71 -13.37 -1.96 46.60
C LYS A 71 -14.82 -2.09 46.17
N SER A 72 -15.73 -2.16 47.15
CA SER A 72 -17.17 -2.35 46.94
C SER A 72 -17.87 -1.17 46.25
N SER A 73 -17.20 -0.03 46.12
CA SER A 73 -17.72 1.14 45.41
C SER A 73 -16.58 1.99 44.84
N ILE A 74 -16.79 2.49 43.63
CA ILE A 74 -15.96 3.52 43.01
C ILE A 74 -16.39 4.83 43.64
N LEU A 75 -15.50 5.47 44.42
CA LEU A 75 -15.76 6.77 45.01
C LEU A 75 -15.51 7.82 43.91
N LEU A 76 -16.60 8.28 43.28
CA LEU A 76 -16.51 9.28 42.22
C LEU A 76 -16.23 10.66 42.85
N PRO A 77 -15.32 11.46 42.27
CA PRO A 77 -15.10 12.84 42.71
C PRO A 77 -16.42 13.62 42.62
N HIS A 78 -16.89 14.13 43.76
CA HIS A 78 -18.04 15.03 43.78
C HIS A 78 -17.56 16.47 43.70
N LEU A 79 -18.01 17.16 42.64
CA LEU A 79 -17.78 18.59 42.46
C LEU A 79 -18.32 19.37 43.66
N GLN A 80 -17.53 20.31 44.16
CA GLN A 80 -17.97 21.27 45.15
C GLN A 80 -19.03 22.22 44.55
N ALA A 81 -19.82 22.88 45.40
CA ALA A 81 -20.86 23.80 44.91
C ALA A 81 -20.30 24.93 44.02
N ASN A 82 -19.10 25.43 44.36
CA ASN A 82 -18.42 26.45 43.56
C ASN A 82 -17.94 25.92 42.22
N GLU A 83 -17.39 24.70 42.17
CA GLU A 83 -16.97 24.05 40.92
C GLU A 83 -18.17 23.78 40.03
N LYS A 84 -19.28 23.29 40.57
CA LYS A 84 -20.52 23.09 39.81
C LYS A 84 -21.01 24.40 39.18
N LYS A 85 -21.02 25.49 39.95
CA LYS A 85 -21.38 26.82 39.44
C LYS A 85 -20.43 27.28 38.33
N PHE A 86 -19.13 27.05 38.48
CA PHE A 86 -18.13 27.35 37.45
C PHE A 86 -18.40 26.57 36.15
N PHE A 87 -18.67 25.27 36.23
CA PHE A 87 -19.03 24.46 35.07
C PHE A 87 -20.32 24.93 34.39
N GLU A 88 -21.34 25.36 35.15
CA GLU A 88 -22.58 25.92 34.60
C GLU A 88 -22.32 27.24 33.84
N LEU A 89 -21.46 28.11 34.37
CA LEU A 89 -21.07 29.37 33.71
C LEU A 89 -20.22 29.14 32.44
N VAL A 90 -19.31 28.17 32.48
CA VAL A 90 -18.52 27.80 31.29
C VAL A 90 -19.42 27.18 30.23
N HIS A 91 -20.39 26.36 30.64
CA HIS A 91 -21.36 25.74 29.73
C HIS A 91 -22.32 26.77 29.11
N SER A 92 -22.73 27.81 29.86
CA SER A 92 -23.56 28.90 29.31
C SER A 92 -22.81 29.74 28.28
N GLY A 93 -21.47 29.75 28.33
CA GLY A 93 -20.62 30.42 27.36
C GLY A 93 -20.43 31.93 27.61
N ASP A 94 -20.89 32.45 28.75
CA ASP A 94 -20.73 33.86 29.11
C ASP A 94 -19.33 34.13 29.71
N VAL A 95 -18.43 34.63 28.87
CA VAL A 95 -17.03 34.92 29.23
C VAL A 95 -16.92 35.95 30.35
N GLU A 96 -17.83 36.94 30.40
CA GLU A 96 -17.74 38.02 31.38
C GLU A 96 -18.16 37.55 32.77
N ASP A 97 -19.14 36.66 32.85
CA ASP A 97 -19.54 36.07 34.13
C ASP A 97 -18.53 35.05 34.65
N VAL A 98 -17.88 34.29 33.76
CA VAL A 98 -16.74 33.43 34.14
C VAL A 98 -15.56 34.29 34.63
N ARG A 99 -15.26 35.40 33.95
CA ARG A 99 -14.22 36.36 34.38
C ARG A 99 -14.50 36.90 35.78
N LYS A 100 -15.71 37.44 36.02
CA LYS A 100 -16.11 37.91 37.35
C LYS A 100 -16.04 36.81 38.40
N PHE A 101 -16.39 35.57 38.06
CA PHE A 101 -16.32 34.46 38.99
C PHE A 101 -14.88 34.16 39.42
N LEU A 102 -13.93 34.15 38.48
CA LEU A 102 -12.51 33.93 38.74
C LEU A 102 -11.88 35.11 39.51
N GLU A 103 -12.25 36.35 39.18
CA GLU A 103 -11.81 37.54 39.94
C GLU A 103 -12.28 37.51 41.40
N ASN A 104 -13.49 37.01 41.65
CA ASN A 104 -14.04 36.86 43.00
C ASN A 104 -13.46 35.67 43.77
N ASN A 105 -12.81 34.72 43.11
CA ASN A 105 -12.26 33.50 43.72
C ASN A 105 -10.82 33.23 43.22
N PRO A 106 -9.82 33.99 43.70
CA PRO A 106 -8.45 33.90 43.19
C PRO A 106 -7.76 32.55 43.47
N ASP A 107 -8.16 31.83 44.52
CA ASP A 107 -7.61 30.53 44.90
C ASP A 107 -8.37 29.34 44.27
N PHE A 108 -9.26 29.60 43.30
CA PHE A 108 -10.07 28.56 42.66
C PHE A 108 -9.23 27.70 41.71
N ASN A 109 -9.39 26.37 41.82
CA ASN A 109 -8.74 25.44 40.89
C ASN A 109 -9.49 25.40 39.54
N ILE A 110 -8.93 26.06 38.53
CA ILE A 110 -9.48 26.10 37.16
C ILE A 110 -9.48 24.70 36.52
N ASN A 111 -8.52 23.84 36.88
CA ASN A 111 -8.36 22.49 36.33
C ASN A 111 -9.22 21.44 37.08
N CYS A 112 -10.33 21.86 37.68
CA CYS A 112 -11.27 20.92 38.27
C CYS A 112 -11.89 20.03 37.18
N VAL A 113 -12.10 18.75 37.51
CA VAL A 113 -12.69 17.74 36.63
C VAL A 113 -13.99 17.22 37.22
N ASN A 114 -14.95 16.93 36.35
CA ASN A 114 -16.22 16.33 36.78
C ASN A 114 -16.06 14.81 37.08
N PHE A 115 -17.16 14.16 37.46
CA PHE A 115 -17.18 12.71 37.75
C PHE A 115 -16.80 11.81 36.55
N GLN A 116 -16.75 12.37 35.34
CA GLN A 116 -16.33 11.69 34.10
C GLN A 116 -14.88 12.02 33.72
N GLY A 117 -14.17 12.85 34.51
CA GLY A 117 -12.82 13.31 34.18
C GLY A 117 -12.76 14.50 33.24
N VAL A 118 -13.90 15.11 32.89
CA VAL A 118 -13.98 16.23 31.94
C VAL A 118 -13.63 17.54 32.64
N SER A 119 -12.65 18.27 32.11
CA SER A 119 -12.25 19.61 32.57
C SER A 119 -13.17 20.70 32.01
N ALA A 120 -13.18 21.87 32.65
CA ALA A 120 -13.96 23.02 32.15
C ALA A 120 -13.50 23.46 30.74
N LEU A 121 -12.20 23.38 30.45
CA LEU A 121 -11.67 23.64 29.11
C LEU A 121 -12.25 22.67 28.08
N LEU A 122 -12.32 21.38 28.40
CA LEU A 122 -12.90 20.38 27.52
C LEU A 122 -14.40 20.62 27.27
N VAL A 123 -15.15 21.12 28.27
CA VAL A 123 -16.54 21.55 28.07
C VAL A 123 -16.64 22.70 27.06
N ALA A 124 -15.75 23.70 27.16
CA ALA A 124 -15.72 24.82 26.21
C ALA A 124 -15.37 24.37 24.77
N VAL A 125 -14.49 23.39 24.63
CA VAL A 125 -14.16 22.75 23.34
C VAL A 125 -15.37 21.98 22.78
N GLN A 126 -16.06 21.19 23.62
CA GLN A 126 -17.24 20.42 23.21
C GLN A 126 -18.41 21.31 22.80
N THR A 127 -18.58 22.48 23.44
CA THR A 127 -19.60 23.48 23.06
C THR A 127 -19.20 24.34 21.87
N ARG A 128 -17.98 24.15 21.32
CA ARG A 128 -17.42 24.92 20.19
C ARG A 128 -17.35 26.42 20.44
N ASN A 129 -17.17 26.83 21.69
CA ASN A 129 -17.12 28.25 22.04
C ASN A 129 -15.68 28.77 21.94
N GLU A 130 -15.31 29.26 20.75
CA GLU A 130 -13.97 29.80 20.44
C GLU A 130 -13.53 30.86 21.48
N HIS A 131 -14.42 31.79 21.83
CA HIS A 131 -14.11 32.89 22.77
C HIS A 131 -13.90 32.41 24.21
N MET A 132 -14.68 31.43 24.66
CA MET A 132 -14.49 30.83 25.99
C MET A 132 -13.18 30.05 26.05
N VAL A 133 -12.84 29.31 24.99
CA VAL A 133 -11.57 28.59 24.89
C VAL A 133 -10.40 29.58 24.94
N GLU A 134 -10.42 30.65 24.16
CA GLU A 134 -9.40 31.70 24.17
C GLU A 134 -9.24 32.34 25.57
N PHE A 135 -10.37 32.65 26.23
CA PHE A 135 -10.37 33.20 27.57
C PHE A 135 -9.76 32.23 28.61
N LEU A 136 -10.17 30.95 28.59
CA LEU A 136 -9.66 29.94 29.53
C LEU A 136 -8.17 29.70 29.31
N ILE A 137 -7.72 29.61 28.06
CA ILE A 137 -6.32 29.45 27.68
C ILE A 137 -5.46 30.65 28.15
N SER A 138 -6.04 31.86 28.21
CA SER A 138 -5.34 33.04 28.73
C SER A 138 -5.07 32.99 30.24
N GLN A 139 -5.79 32.15 30.99
CA GLN A 139 -5.58 32.01 32.43
C GLN A 139 -4.26 31.30 32.76
N ASN A 140 -3.66 31.67 33.90
CA ASN A 140 -2.40 31.09 34.35
C ASN A 140 -2.62 29.70 34.94
N GLY A 141 -1.75 28.75 34.58
CA GLY A 141 -1.76 27.40 35.15
C GLY A 141 -2.85 26.46 34.59
N ILE A 142 -3.53 26.83 33.51
CA ILE A 142 -4.49 25.94 32.86
C ILE A 142 -3.78 24.73 32.22
N ASP A 143 -4.30 23.55 32.50
CA ASP A 143 -3.85 22.31 31.87
C ASP A 143 -4.71 22.01 30.64
N ILE A 144 -4.03 21.79 29.52
CA ILE A 144 -4.68 21.50 28.24
C ILE A 144 -5.07 20.03 28.16
N GLY A 145 -4.31 19.13 28.79
CA GLY A 145 -4.57 17.69 28.80
C GLY A 145 -4.88 17.13 27.40
N ASP A 146 -6.01 16.42 27.29
CA ASP A 146 -6.53 15.81 26.05
C ASP A 146 -7.47 16.71 25.24
N ALA A 147 -7.65 17.98 25.63
CA ALA A 147 -8.54 18.91 24.94
C ALA A 147 -8.18 19.08 23.45
N VAL A 148 -6.88 19.00 23.10
CA VAL A 148 -6.42 19.03 21.70
C VAL A 148 -6.97 17.85 20.92
N LEU A 149 -6.90 16.64 21.47
CA LEU A 149 -7.36 15.42 20.78
C LEU A 149 -8.88 15.46 20.59
N HIS A 150 -9.63 15.97 21.56
CA HIS A 150 -11.07 16.20 21.42
C HIS A 150 -11.40 17.26 20.36
N ALA A 151 -10.68 18.38 20.32
CA ALA A 151 -10.87 19.41 19.31
C ALA A 151 -10.56 18.88 17.89
N VAL A 152 -9.55 18.02 17.76
CA VAL A 152 -9.24 17.31 16.51
C VAL A 152 -10.38 16.35 16.15
N ARG A 153 -10.82 15.50 17.08
CA ARG A 153 -11.92 14.53 16.87
C ARG A 153 -13.18 15.22 16.34
N ASP A 154 -13.52 16.37 16.90
CA ASP A 154 -14.72 17.14 16.56
C ASP A 154 -14.56 18.06 15.34
N ASN A 155 -13.39 18.02 14.67
CA ASN A 155 -13.02 18.81 13.50
C ASN A 155 -13.11 20.34 13.70
N GLN A 156 -12.41 20.86 14.72
CA GLN A 156 -12.44 22.28 15.09
C GLN A 156 -11.08 22.98 14.84
N PRO A 157 -10.74 23.34 13.59
CA PRO A 157 -9.38 23.76 13.22
C PRO A 157 -8.87 24.98 13.99
N LYS A 158 -9.69 26.02 14.17
CA LYS A 158 -9.30 27.22 14.93
C LYS A 158 -9.05 26.96 16.41
N ILE A 159 -9.88 26.12 17.04
CA ILE A 159 -9.70 25.76 18.46
C ILE A 159 -8.44 24.91 18.61
N VAL A 160 -8.17 24.00 17.67
CA VAL A 160 -6.90 23.28 17.61
C VAL A 160 -5.73 24.25 17.50
N GLU A 161 -5.81 25.26 16.64
CA GLU A 161 -4.77 26.30 16.51
C GLU A 161 -4.50 27.03 17.83
N PHE A 162 -5.53 27.55 18.50
CA PHE A 162 -5.39 28.22 19.81
C PHE A 162 -4.76 27.31 20.88
N LEU A 163 -5.17 26.04 20.94
CA LEU A 163 -4.63 25.08 21.90
C LEU A 163 -3.16 24.75 21.60
N LEU A 164 -2.79 24.54 20.33
CA LEU A 164 -1.41 24.26 19.92
C LEU A 164 -0.50 25.47 20.16
N GLU A 165 -0.96 26.70 19.95
CA GLU A 165 -0.20 27.92 20.25
C GLU A 165 0.11 28.05 21.75
N LYS A 166 -0.86 27.74 22.61
CA LYS A 166 -0.62 27.73 24.06
C LYS A 166 0.35 26.64 24.49
N LEU A 167 0.21 25.42 23.94
CA LEU A 167 1.15 24.33 24.19
C LEU A 167 2.57 24.74 23.77
N HIS A 168 2.71 25.29 22.58
CA HIS A 168 4.00 25.76 22.05
C HIS A 168 4.63 26.84 22.95
N SER A 169 3.81 27.79 23.42
CA SER A 169 4.24 28.86 24.33
C SER A 169 4.66 28.34 25.70
N THR A 170 4.06 27.23 26.15
CA THR A 170 4.36 26.61 27.45
C THR A 170 5.62 25.75 27.35
N ALA A 171 5.66 24.83 26.40
CA ALA A 171 6.86 24.11 26.00
C ALA A 171 6.72 23.57 24.56
N PRO A 172 7.65 23.89 23.66
CA PRO A 172 7.52 23.55 22.24
C PRO A 172 7.52 22.05 21.96
N SER A 173 8.06 21.22 22.86
CA SER A 173 8.06 19.77 22.70
C SER A 173 6.72 19.11 23.02
N LEU A 174 5.85 19.74 23.83
CA LEU A 174 4.57 19.16 24.25
C LEU A 174 3.59 19.01 23.08
N GLU A 175 3.74 19.84 22.05
CA GLU A 175 2.91 19.80 20.85
C GLU A 175 3.00 18.44 20.12
N PHE A 176 4.18 17.81 20.16
CA PHE A 176 4.49 16.60 19.38
C PHE A 176 4.29 15.29 20.13
N VAL A 177 4.00 15.34 21.44
CA VAL A 177 3.90 14.16 22.29
C VAL A 177 2.43 13.78 22.45
N GLY A 178 2.16 12.47 22.53
CA GLY A 178 0.83 11.97 22.85
C GLY A 178 0.40 12.38 24.25
N VAL A 179 -0.90 12.53 24.45
CA VAL A 179 -1.43 12.94 25.76
C VAL A 179 -1.36 11.75 26.71
N THR A 180 -0.66 11.92 27.83
CA THR A 180 -0.57 10.90 28.89
C THR A 180 -1.79 10.97 29.80
N HIS A 181 -2.30 9.82 30.24
CA HIS A 181 -3.40 9.71 31.23
C HIS A 181 -4.79 10.15 30.76
N SER A 182 -5.06 10.14 29.45
CA SER A 182 -6.44 10.30 28.95
C SER A 182 -7.24 9.01 29.21
N SER A 183 -8.50 9.14 29.59
CA SER A 183 -9.44 8.01 29.64
C SER A 183 -9.93 7.60 28.25
N ASP A 184 -9.94 8.53 27.31
CA ASP A 184 -10.60 8.40 26.02
C ASP A 184 -9.63 8.00 24.91
N PHE A 185 -8.33 8.33 25.07
CA PHE A 185 -7.32 8.12 24.03
C PHE A 185 -6.11 7.30 24.55
N PRO A 186 -5.53 6.41 23.73
CA PRO A 186 -4.28 5.75 24.06
C PRO A 186 -3.12 6.75 24.19
N ASP A 187 -2.15 6.46 25.06
CA ASP A 187 -1.02 7.36 25.35
C ASP A 187 -0.15 7.69 24.12
N TYR A 188 -0.12 6.83 23.10
CA TYR A 188 0.62 7.04 21.86
C TYR A 188 -0.11 7.95 20.85
N MET A 189 -1.36 8.34 21.13
CA MET A 189 -2.19 9.10 20.20
C MET A 189 -1.70 10.54 20.13
N THR A 190 -1.14 10.92 18.98
CA THR A 190 -0.78 12.32 18.69
C THR A 190 -1.91 13.01 17.91
N PRO A 191 -1.98 14.36 17.96
CA PRO A 191 -2.97 15.12 17.19
C PRO A 191 -2.97 14.77 15.70
N LEU A 192 -1.79 14.54 15.11
CA LEU A 192 -1.67 14.17 13.69
C LEU A 192 -2.14 12.75 13.40
N ILE A 193 -1.87 11.77 14.29
CA ILE A 193 -2.39 10.40 14.12
C ILE A 193 -3.92 10.43 14.14
N LEU A 194 -4.53 11.13 15.10
CA LEU A 194 -5.99 11.20 15.21
C LEU A 194 -6.62 11.96 14.03
N ALA A 195 -6.06 13.11 13.64
CA ALA A 195 -6.53 13.88 12.49
C ALA A 195 -6.47 13.05 11.20
N ALA A 196 -5.39 12.29 11.02
CA ALA A 196 -5.21 11.39 9.89
C ALA A 196 -6.17 10.19 9.94
N GLN A 197 -6.50 9.64 11.11
CA GLN A 197 -7.50 8.57 11.23
C GLN A 197 -8.90 9.04 10.85
N GLU A 198 -9.31 10.21 11.33
CA GLU A 198 -10.63 10.80 11.04
C GLU A 198 -10.71 11.42 9.63
N GLY A 199 -9.58 11.72 8.99
CA GLY A 199 -9.53 12.28 7.64
C GLY A 199 -9.78 13.78 7.55
N HIS A 200 -9.49 14.54 8.63
CA HIS A 200 -9.71 15.98 8.69
C HIS A 200 -8.66 16.75 7.89
N PHE A 201 -8.92 16.96 6.60
CA PHE A 201 -7.98 17.54 5.62
C PHE A 201 -7.30 18.85 6.07
N GLU A 202 -8.07 19.82 6.56
CA GLU A 202 -7.55 21.13 7.00
C GLU A 202 -6.63 21.02 8.23
N ILE A 203 -7.01 20.19 9.20
CA ILE A 203 -6.21 19.96 10.41
C ILE A 203 -4.92 19.21 10.07
N ILE A 204 -4.99 18.21 9.17
CA ILE A 204 -3.80 17.49 8.69
C ILE A 204 -2.83 18.45 8.01
N GLU A 205 -3.32 19.34 7.14
CA GLU A 205 -2.49 20.35 6.47
C GLU A 205 -1.80 21.26 7.49
N MET A 206 -2.56 21.80 8.45
CA MET A 206 -2.04 22.67 9.51
C MET A 206 -0.95 21.98 10.33
N LEU A 207 -1.19 20.74 10.78
CA LEU A 207 -0.23 19.98 11.58
C LEU A 207 1.04 19.63 10.79
N ILE A 208 0.92 19.24 9.52
CA ILE A 208 2.09 18.98 8.66
C ILE A 208 2.91 20.26 8.44
N GLN A 209 2.26 21.42 8.22
CA GLN A 209 2.95 22.70 8.08
C GLN A 209 3.69 23.11 9.37
N ARG A 210 3.18 22.72 10.54
CA ARG A 210 3.82 22.91 11.85
C ARG A 210 4.95 21.90 12.15
N GLY A 211 5.18 20.93 11.26
CA GLY A 211 6.28 19.97 11.37
C GLY A 211 5.95 18.67 12.09
N HIS A 212 4.66 18.38 12.33
CA HIS A 212 4.25 17.08 12.87
C HIS A 212 4.52 15.98 11.85
N VAL A 213 5.00 14.82 12.32
CA VAL A 213 5.32 13.68 11.47
C VAL A 213 4.77 12.37 12.05
N ILE A 214 4.28 11.51 11.17
CA ILE A 214 3.93 10.12 11.53
C ILE A 214 5.08 9.22 11.10
N ALA A 215 5.69 8.50 12.04
CA ALA A 215 6.70 7.51 11.71
C ALA A 215 6.04 6.31 11.01
N LYS A 216 6.61 5.90 9.86
CA LYS A 216 6.10 4.72 9.15
C LYS A 216 6.31 3.48 10.03
N PRO A 217 5.26 2.69 10.31
CA PRO A 217 5.40 1.46 11.07
C PRO A 217 6.29 0.46 10.34
N HIS A 218 7.12 -0.25 11.10
CA HIS A 218 7.91 -1.36 10.55
C HIS A 218 7.01 -2.58 10.30
N SER A 219 7.34 -3.33 9.24
CA SER A 219 6.68 -4.60 8.94
C SER A 219 6.79 -5.57 10.13
N PRO A 220 5.79 -6.43 10.40
CA PRO A 220 5.86 -7.44 11.47
C PRO A 220 7.04 -8.42 11.38
N LYS A 221 7.66 -8.55 10.19
CA LYS A 221 8.89 -9.36 10.00
C LYS A 221 10.19 -8.63 10.33
N CYS A 222 10.15 -7.34 10.65
CA CYS A 222 11.34 -6.53 10.87
C CYS A 222 12.12 -7.02 12.10
N ARG A 223 13.45 -7.06 11.98
CA ARG A 223 14.38 -7.47 13.05
C ARG A 223 15.43 -6.40 13.34
N CYS A 224 15.08 -5.12 13.19
CA CYS A 224 15.99 -4.04 13.59
C CYS A 224 16.11 -3.98 15.12
N ALA A 225 17.15 -3.31 15.62
CA ALA A 225 17.42 -3.17 17.05
C ALA A 225 16.21 -2.58 17.80
N ASP A 226 15.58 -1.54 17.23
CA ASP A 226 14.41 -0.90 17.84
C ASP A 226 13.22 -1.86 17.95
N CYS A 227 12.89 -2.61 16.89
CA CYS A 227 11.77 -3.57 16.92
C CYS A 227 12.00 -4.70 17.93
N ILE A 228 13.25 -5.17 18.05
CA ILE A 228 13.60 -6.21 19.03
C ILE A 228 13.43 -5.65 20.44
N LEU A 229 13.90 -4.43 20.68
CA LEU A 229 13.77 -3.77 21.98
C LEU A 229 12.31 -3.52 22.36
N HIS A 230 11.48 -3.08 21.42
CA HIS A 230 10.04 -2.92 21.63
C HIS A 230 9.35 -4.26 21.91
N LEU A 231 9.69 -5.33 21.19
CA LEU A 231 9.15 -6.67 21.45
C LEU A 231 9.53 -7.21 22.83
N GLU A 232 10.70 -6.83 23.35
CA GLU A 232 11.16 -7.24 24.68
C GLU A 232 10.58 -6.40 25.82
N ARG A 233 10.20 -5.14 25.58
CA ARG A 233 9.76 -4.21 26.63
C ARG A 233 8.27 -3.97 26.67
N ASP A 234 7.64 -3.85 25.51
CA ASP A 234 6.24 -3.44 25.40
C ASP A 234 5.32 -4.65 25.51
N ASP A 235 4.10 -4.41 25.99
CA ASP A 235 3.04 -5.41 25.92
C ASP A 235 2.71 -5.71 24.44
N LEU A 236 2.57 -6.99 24.12
CA LEU A 236 2.30 -7.47 22.76
C LEU A 236 1.00 -6.84 22.23
N LEU A 237 -0.03 -6.74 23.06
CA LEU A 237 -1.31 -6.14 22.65
C LEU A 237 -1.16 -4.66 22.35
N HIS A 238 -0.42 -3.93 23.20
CA HIS A 238 -0.15 -2.52 23.01
C HIS A 238 0.63 -2.26 21.70
N ALA A 239 1.67 -3.05 21.45
CA ALA A 239 2.50 -2.90 20.25
C ALA A 239 1.72 -3.16 18.96
N GLU A 240 0.86 -4.19 18.92
CA GLU A 240 0.05 -4.49 17.74
C GLU A 240 -1.06 -3.45 17.50
N THR A 241 -1.72 -2.99 18.57
CA THR A 241 -2.77 -1.95 18.47
C THR A 241 -2.20 -0.61 18.02
N LEU A 242 -1.03 -0.22 18.53
CA LEU A 242 -0.27 0.93 18.04
C LEU A 242 0.04 0.81 16.55
N ARG A 243 0.60 -0.33 16.11
CA ARG A 243 0.96 -0.55 14.70
C ARG A 243 -0.25 -0.41 13.78
N LEU A 244 -1.36 -1.04 14.15
CA LEU A 244 -2.61 -0.96 13.40
C LEU A 244 -3.14 0.47 13.37
N SER A 245 -3.09 1.18 14.49
CA SER A 245 -3.48 2.59 14.60
C SER A 245 -2.66 3.48 13.68
N LEU A 246 -1.34 3.27 13.60
CA LEU A 246 -0.45 3.97 12.67
C LEU A 246 -0.78 3.65 11.21
N TYR A 247 -1.05 2.37 10.88
CA TYR A 247 -1.50 2.01 9.53
C TYR A 247 -2.83 2.68 9.17
N LYS A 248 -3.80 2.76 10.09
CA LYS A 248 -5.06 3.51 9.87
C LYS A 248 -4.80 4.98 9.53
N ALA A 249 -3.88 5.63 10.24
CA ALA A 249 -3.52 7.02 9.98
C ALA A 249 -2.86 7.22 8.60
N ILE A 250 -1.81 6.44 8.28
CA ILE A 250 -1.05 6.65 7.03
C ILE A 250 -1.81 6.22 5.77
N THR A 251 -2.80 5.34 5.92
CA THR A 251 -3.61 4.83 4.80
C THR A 251 -4.78 5.74 4.45
N ASN A 252 -5.08 6.74 5.28
CA ASN A 252 -6.15 7.67 5.00
C ASN A 252 -5.83 8.52 3.74
N PRO A 253 -6.76 8.60 2.77
CA PRO A 253 -6.61 9.41 1.56
C PRO A 253 -6.16 10.86 1.79
N ALA A 254 -6.72 11.52 2.81
CA ALA A 254 -6.41 12.91 3.11
C ALA A 254 -4.93 13.07 3.48
N PHE A 255 -4.42 12.16 4.32
CA PHE A 255 -3.02 12.16 4.73
C PHE A 255 -2.08 11.87 3.55
N ILE A 256 -2.40 10.89 2.69
CA ILE A 256 -1.57 10.54 1.53
C ILE A 256 -1.43 11.73 0.57
N CYS A 257 -2.52 12.49 0.36
CA CYS A 257 -2.54 13.64 -0.53
C CYS A 257 -1.65 14.81 -0.06
N HIS A 258 -1.47 14.98 1.25
CA HIS A 258 -0.59 16.01 1.80
C HIS A 258 0.86 15.55 1.98
N SER A 259 1.06 14.27 2.28
CA SER A 259 2.38 13.74 2.62
C SER A 259 3.23 13.33 1.40
N THR A 260 2.61 13.04 0.26
CA THR A 260 3.30 12.41 -0.88
C THR A 260 3.05 13.10 -2.22
N ASN A 261 4.07 13.08 -3.08
CA ASN A 261 3.96 13.65 -4.44
C ASN A 261 3.28 12.68 -5.44
N ASP A 262 3.43 11.37 -5.22
CA ASP A 262 2.83 10.31 -6.06
C ASP A 262 1.89 9.42 -5.22
N PRO A 263 0.61 9.83 -5.06
CA PRO A 263 -0.33 9.14 -4.18
C PRO A 263 -0.71 7.74 -4.69
N ILE A 264 -0.73 7.52 -6.00
CA ILE A 264 -1.10 6.22 -6.59
C ILE A 264 0.01 5.18 -6.33
N LEU A 265 1.29 5.59 -6.36
CA LEU A 265 2.40 4.67 -6.09
C LEU A 265 2.35 4.20 -4.65
N ILE A 266 2.22 5.17 -3.74
CA ILE A 266 2.16 4.92 -2.31
C ILE A 266 0.94 4.09 -1.95
N ALA A 267 -0.22 4.36 -2.55
CA ALA A 267 -1.41 3.52 -2.39
C ALA A 267 -1.15 2.06 -2.79
N PHE A 268 -0.44 1.82 -3.91
CA PHE A 268 -0.12 0.46 -4.34
C PHE A 268 0.87 -0.25 -3.43
N GLU A 269 1.93 0.44 -3.00
CA GLU A 269 2.94 -0.10 -2.09
C GLU A 269 2.35 -0.41 -0.71
N LEU A 270 1.60 0.53 -0.14
CA LEU A 270 0.90 0.34 1.14
C LEU A 270 -0.14 -0.78 1.06
N CYS A 271 -0.92 -0.87 -0.03
CA CYS A 271 -1.87 -1.97 -0.20
C CYS A 271 -1.17 -3.34 -0.19
N ALA A 272 -0.03 -3.46 -0.88
CA ALA A 272 0.75 -4.71 -0.89
C ALA A 272 1.34 -5.03 0.49
N GLU A 273 1.81 -4.00 1.22
CA GLU A 273 2.33 -4.12 2.57
C GLU A 273 1.23 -4.54 3.56
N LEU A 274 0.05 -3.93 3.52
CA LEU A 274 -1.09 -4.27 4.37
C LEU A 274 -1.59 -5.69 4.11
N ARG A 275 -1.65 -6.13 2.85
CA ARG A 275 -1.99 -7.54 2.51
C ARG A 275 -0.96 -8.52 3.06
N LEU A 276 0.32 -8.14 3.12
CA LEU A 276 1.35 -8.94 3.78
C LEU A 276 1.15 -8.95 5.29
N CYS A 277 0.84 -7.81 5.92
CA CYS A 277 0.52 -7.71 7.34
C CYS A 277 -0.71 -8.56 7.71
N ALA A 278 -1.77 -8.53 6.90
CA ALA A 278 -2.97 -9.35 7.07
C ALA A 278 -2.67 -10.86 7.03
N TRP A 279 -1.65 -11.28 6.27
CA TRP A 279 -1.21 -12.67 6.23
C TRP A 279 -0.36 -13.06 7.45
N LEU A 280 0.36 -12.11 8.02
CA LEU A 280 1.29 -12.34 9.15
C LEU A 280 0.61 -12.27 10.50
N VAL A 281 -0.27 -11.29 10.69
CA VAL A 281 -0.97 -11.00 11.93
C VAL A 281 -2.41 -11.45 11.75
N VAL A 282 -2.69 -12.68 12.18
CA VAL A 282 -3.97 -13.35 11.94
C VAL A 282 -5.09 -12.71 12.77
N GLU A 283 -4.76 -12.20 13.95
CA GLU A 283 -5.66 -11.58 14.92
C GLU A 283 -6.33 -10.31 14.38
N PHE A 284 -5.59 -9.53 13.58
CA PHE A 284 -6.07 -8.27 12.98
C PHE A 284 -6.23 -8.37 11.46
N ARG A 285 -6.29 -9.59 10.91
CA ARG A 285 -6.34 -9.85 9.47
C ARG A 285 -7.43 -9.06 8.75
N ASP A 286 -8.64 -9.06 9.29
CA ASP A 286 -9.79 -8.42 8.66
C ASP A 286 -9.62 -6.89 8.61
N GLN A 287 -9.09 -6.29 9.69
CA GLN A 287 -8.83 -4.85 9.74
C GLN A 287 -7.75 -4.43 8.74
N TYR A 288 -6.67 -5.21 8.61
CA TYR A 288 -5.64 -4.92 7.60
C TYR A 288 -6.16 -5.09 6.17
N GLN A 289 -7.02 -6.09 5.93
CA GLN A 289 -7.63 -6.32 4.63
C GLN A 289 -8.58 -5.18 4.24
N GLU A 290 -9.40 -4.70 5.18
CA GLU A 290 -10.28 -3.56 4.98
C GLU A 290 -9.50 -2.28 4.61
N LEU A 291 -8.40 -1.99 5.32
CA LEU A 291 -7.52 -0.87 4.99
C LEU A 291 -6.86 -1.03 3.61
N ALA A 292 -6.44 -2.25 3.26
CA ALA A 292 -5.85 -2.54 1.97
C ALA A 292 -6.84 -2.36 0.81
N ASP A 293 -8.12 -2.68 1.03
CA ASP A 293 -9.16 -2.53 0.03
C ASP A 293 -9.61 -1.06 -0.08
N SER A 294 -9.68 -0.33 1.04
CA SER A 294 -9.92 1.12 1.07
C SER A 294 -8.87 1.90 0.27
N ILE A 295 -7.57 1.64 0.50
CA ILE A 295 -6.49 2.35 -0.20
C ILE A 295 -6.40 1.95 -1.69
N SER A 296 -6.78 0.70 -2.01
CA SER A 296 -6.92 0.26 -3.40
C SER A 296 -8.03 1.03 -4.10
N ASN A 297 -9.17 1.23 -3.44
CA ASN A 297 -10.29 2.00 -3.98
C ASN A 297 -9.93 3.48 -4.14
N PHE A 298 -9.19 4.06 -3.20
CA PHE A 298 -8.66 5.43 -3.34
C PHE A 298 -7.86 5.62 -4.64
N ALA A 299 -6.98 4.68 -5.00
CA ALA A 299 -6.25 4.75 -6.26
C ALA A 299 -7.17 4.65 -7.49
N VAL A 300 -8.28 3.91 -7.41
CA VAL A 300 -9.30 3.83 -8.46
C VAL A 300 -10.05 5.15 -8.60
N GLU A 301 -10.46 5.75 -7.49
CA GLU A 301 -11.17 7.03 -7.45
C GLU A 301 -10.33 8.17 -8.04
N LEU A 302 -9.01 8.18 -7.77
CA LEU A 302 -8.10 9.15 -8.39
C LEU A 302 -8.07 9.06 -9.92
N ILE A 303 -8.11 7.84 -10.46
CA ILE A 303 -8.16 7.62 -11.91
C ILE A 303 -9.54 7.91 -12.50
N ALA A 304 -10.60 7.65 -11.75
CA ALA A 304 -11.96 8.03 -12.14
C ALA A 304 -12.10 9.54 -12.34
N CYS A 305 -11.29 10.36 -11.64
CA CYS A 305 -11.29 11.81 -11.79
C CYS A 305 -10.65 12.32 -13.11
N CYS A 306 -9.94 11.48 -13.86
CA CYS A 306 -9.32 11.88 -15.12
C CYS A 306 -10.39 12.18 -16.18
N ARG A 307 -10.28 13.34 -16.83
CA ARG A 307 -11.27 13.80 -17.82
C ARG A 307 -10.82 13.63 -19.26
N SER A 308 -9.52 13.41 -19.46
CA SER A 308 -8.92 13.28 -20.79
C SER A 308 -8.04 12.04 -20.89
N THR A 309 -7.87 11.53 -22.11
CA THR A 309 -6.95 10.43 -22.39
C THR A 309 -5.49 10.82 -22.16
N THR A 310 -5.15 12.10 -22.32
CA THR A 310 -3.80 12.61 -22.07
C THR A 310 -3.45 12.61 -20.58
N GLU A 311 -4.37 13.02 -19.70
CA GLU A 311 -4.19 12.89 -18.24
C GLU A 311 -3.99 11.43 -17.84
N MET A 312 -4.79 10.53 -18.41
CA MET A 312 -4.67 9.09 -18.16
C MET A 312 -3.33 8.53 -18.64
N GLU A 313 -2.88 8.92 -19.83
CA GLU A 313 -1.60 8.50 -20.39
C GLU A 313 -0.43 9.00 -19.55
N ILE A 314 -0.49 10.25 -19.04
CA ILE A 314 0.52 10.79 -18.11
C ILE A 314 0.62 9.91 -16.86
N ILE A 315 -0.50 9.53 -16.24
CA ILE A 315 -0.49 8.67 -15.05
C ILE A 315 0.07 7.29 -15.38
N LEU A 316 -0.33 6.69 -16.50
CA LEU A 316 0.07 5.33 -16.85
C LEU A 316 1.52 5.20 -17.36
N THR A 317 2.09 6.29 -17.88
CA THR A 317 3.47 6.36 -18.38
C THR A 317 4.50 6.62 -17.28
N GLN A 318 4.05 6.95 -16.05
CA GLN A 318 4.95 7.09 -14.90
C GLN A 318 5.73 5.81 -14.63
N THR A 319 7.05 5.96 -14.45
CA THR A 319 8.02 4.87 -14.24
C THR A 319 8.32 4.58 -12.77
N GLY A 320 7.76 5.38 -11.84
CA GLY A 320 7.98 5.21 -10.40
C GLY A 320 7.64 3.80 -9.93
N GLY A 321 8.54 3.20 -9.13
CA GLY A 321 8.37 1.85 -8.57
C GLY A 321 8.83 0.69 -9.48
N LEU A 322 9.27 0.96 -10.72
CA LEU A 322 9.78 -0.07 -11.64
C LEU A 322 11.20 0.23 -12.10
N PRO A 323 12.03 -0.79 -12.39
CA PRO A 323 13.31 -0.59 -13.06
C PRO A 323 13.08 0.01 -14.45
N PRO A 324 14.06 0.75 -15.02
CA PRO A 324 13.93 1.38 -16.33
C PRO A 324 13.79 0.31 -17.41
N ASN A 325 12.54 0.00 -17.76
CA ASN A 325 12.17 -0.92 -18.82
C ASN A 325 11.30 -0.19 -19.84
N ASN A 326 11.41 -0.61 -21.10
CA ASN A 326 10.73 0.02 -22.23
C ASN A 326 9.28 -0.47 -22.37
N TYR A 327 8.49 -0.36 -21.30
CA TYR A 327 7.06 -0.64 -21.33
C TYR A 327 6.29 0.59 -21.81
N GLN A 328 5.25 0.38 -22.64
CA GLN A 328 4.37 1.46 -23.08
C GLN A 328 3.62 2.10 -21.90
N PHE A 329 3.15 1.28 -20.95
CA PHE A 329 2.44 1.73 -19.74
C PHE A 329 3.07 1.08 -18.49
N PRO A 330 4.21 1.59 -17.98
CA PRO A 330 4.89 1.01 -16.83
C PRO A 330 4.01 0.94 -15.58
N ARG A 331 3.23 1.98 -15.29
CA ARG A 331 2.37 2.00 -14.09
C ARG A 331 1.28 0.94 -14.11
N LEU A 332 0.74 0.63 -15.30
CA LEU A 332 -0.22 -0.46 -15.47
C LEU A 332 0.42 -1.83 -15.18
N VAL A 333 1.67 -2.01 -15.61
CA VAL A 333 2.47 -3.20 -15.35
C VAL A 333 2.73 -3.35 -13.85
N LEU A 334 3.05 -2.26 -13.14
CA LEU A 334 3.18 -2.24 -11.68
C LEU A 334 1.86 -2.61 -10.99
N ALA A 335 0.73 -2.05 -11.43
CA ALA A 335 -0.59 -2.35 -10.88
C ALA A 335 -0.91 -3.85 -11.01
N MET A 336 -0.55 -4.48 -12.14
CA MET A 336 -0.69 -5.93 -12.32
C MET A 336 0.21 -6.73 -11.37
N ASP A 337 1.47 -6.33 -11.21
CA ASP A 337 2.42 -7.01 -10.30
C ASP A 337 1.97 -6.95 -8.84
N LEU A 338 1.40 -5.81 -8.43
CA LEU A 338 0.84 -5.58 -7.09
C LEU A 338 -0.62 -6.05 -6.97
N LYS A 339 -1.15 -6.75 -7.98
CA LYS A 339 -2.50 -7.35 -8.02
C LYS A 339 -3.64 -6.34 -7.77
N GLN A 340 -3.52 -5.12 -8.30
CA GLN A 340 -4.53 -4.07 -8.21
C GLN A 340 -5.62 -4.25 -9.27
N LYS A 341 -6.51 -5.24 -9.05
CA LYS A 341 -7.50 -5.66 -10.03
C LYS A 341 -8.53 -4.57 -10.37
N ALA A 342 -9.03 -3.85 -9.36
CA ALA A 342 -10.05 -2.82 -9.55
C ALA A 342 -9.53 -1.65 -10.40
N PHE A 343 -8.27 -1.23 -10.16
CA PHE A 343 -7.60 -0.19 -10.93
C PHE A 343 -7.43 -0.56 -12.41
N VAL A 344 -7.02 -1.79 -12.68
CA VAL A 344 -6.86 -2.28 -14.05
C VAL A 344 -8.22 -2.41 -14.73
N ALA A 345 -9.24 -2.92 -14.02
CA ALA A 345 -10.59 -3.12 -14.56
C ALA A 345 -11.40 -1.82 -14.74
N HIS A 346 -10.90 -0.69 -14.24
CA HIS A 346 -11.61 0.58 -14.34
C HIS A 346 -11.88 0.97 -15.81
N PRO A 347 -13.09 1.48 -16.16
CA PRO A 347 -13.46 1.80 -17.54
C PRO A 347 -12.47 2.71 -18.27
N ASN A 348 -11.97 3.77 -17.62
CA ASN A 348 -10.99 4.69 -18.22
C ASN A 348 -9.67 3.98 -18.57
N THR A 349 -9.22 3.07 -17.70
CA THR A 349 -8.03 2.25 -17.93
C THR A 349 -8.26 1.29 -19.09
N GLN A 350 -9.40 0.61 -19.11
CA GLN A 350 -9.76 -0.34 -20.16
C GLN A 350 -9.90 0.35 -21.51
N GLN A 351 -10.47 1.56 -21.59
CA GLN A 351 -10.59 2.31 -22.83
C GLN A 351 -9.21 2.64 -23.43
N LEU A 352 -8.24 3.06 -22.61
CA LEU A 352 -6.88 3.32 -23.09
C LEU A 352 -6.17 2.05 -23.54
N VAL A 353 -6.33 0.95 -22.78
CA VAL A 353 -5.76 -0.35 -23.13
C VAL A 353 -6.39 -0.89 -24.42
N GLU A 354 -7.70 -0.73 -24.62
CA GLU A 354 -8.41 -1.11 -25.84
C GLU A 354 -7.93 -0.29 -27.04
N ALA A 355 -7.77 1.04 -26.88
CA ALA A 355 -7.22 1.90 -27.92
C ALA A 355 -5.79 1.45 -28.31
N ALA A 356 -4.93 1.16 -27.34
CA ALA A 356 -3.59 0.63 -27.60
C ALA A 356 -3.59 -0.79 -28.20
N TRP A 357 -4.59 -1.62 -27.85
CA TRP A 357 -4.74 -2.99 -28.34
C TRP A 357 -5.16 -3.05 -29.80
N VAL A 358 -6.13 -2.20 -30.17
CA VAL A 358 -6.73 -2.11 -31.50
C VAL A 358 -5.84 -1.33 -32.47
N GLY A 359 -5.13 -0.31 -31.96
CA GLY A 359 -4.33 0.60 -32.78
C GLY A 359 -5.19 1.23 -33.87
N ASP A 360 -4.73 1.16 -35.11
CA ASP A 360 -5.43 1.80 -36.23
C ASP A 360 -6.67 1.02 -36.73
N TRP A 361 -6.91 -0.20 -36.23
CA TRP A 361 -7.92 -1.12 -36.81
C TRP A 361 -9.30 -1.08 -36.14
N HIS A 362 -9.93 0.09 -36.11
CA HIS A 362 -11.22 0.32 -35.45
C HIS A 362 -12.37 -0.51 -36.04
N ASP A 363 -12.35 -0.78 -37.35
CA ASP A 363 -13.35 -1.59 -38.05
C ASP A 363 -13.54 -2.99 -37.45
N TYR A 364 -12.50 -3.56 -36.84
CA TYR A 364 -12.59 -4.89 -36.24
C TYR A 364 -13.57 -4.93 -35.06
N ILE A 365 -13.61 -3.88 -34.23
CA ILE A 365 -14.46 -3.84 -33.04
C ILE A 365 -15.93 -3.87 -33.42
N ILE A 366 -16.31 -3.18 -34.50
CA ILE A 366 -17.70 -3.01 -34.96
C ILE A 366 -18.25 -4.31 -35.60
N LYS A 367 -17.38 -5.22 -36.07
CA LYS A 367 -17.81 -6.44 -36.75
C LYS A 367 -18.54 -7.42 -35.82
N PRO A 368 -19.53 -8.18 -36.34
CA PRO A 368 -20.25 -9.17 -35.56
C PRO A 368 -19.34 -10.33 -35.13
N THR A 369 -19.67 -10.96 -34.00
CA THR A 369 -18.85 -12.02 -33.37
C THR A 369 -18.58 -13.20 -34.30
N ILE A 370 -19.52 -13.56 -35.17
CA ILE A 370 -19.35 -14.64 -36.16
C ILE A 370 -18.21 -14.32 -37.12
N VAL A 371 -18.14 -13.07 -37.61
CA VAL A 371 -17.06 -12.64 -38.51
C VAL A 371 -15.72 -12.61 -37.77
N LYS A 372 -15.71 -12.17 -36.50
CA LYS A 372 -14.52 -12.23 -35.62
C LYS A 372 -13.97 -13.65 -35.48
N LEU A 373 -14.83 -14.66 -35.37
CA LEU A 373 -14.43 -16.07 -35.26
C LEU A 373 -13.79 -16.63 -36.55
N ILE A 374 -14.15 -16.08 -37.72
CA ILE A 374 -13.61 -16.52 -39.00
C ILE A 374 -12.18 -16.00 -39.23
N TYR A 375 -11.80 -14.88 -38.60
CA TYR A 375 -10.47 -14.25 -38.81
C TYR A 375 -9.29 -15.18 -38.52
N PRO A 376 -9.22 -15.93 -37.41
CA PRO A 376 -8.14 -16.89 -37.18
C PRO A 376 -8.06 -17.96 -38.27
N LEU A 377 -9.21 -18.46 -38.77
CA LEU A 377 -9.24 -19.47 -39.83
C LEU A 377 -8.72 -18.92 -41.15
N TYR A 378 -9.16 -17.73 -41.54
CA TYR A 378 -8.62 -17.04 -42.71
C TYR A 378 -7.11 -16.75 -42.53
N ARG A 379 -6.69 -16.37 -41.32
CA ARG A 379 -5.29 -16.07 -41.02
C ARG A 379 -4.39 -17.28 -41.23
N ILE A 380 -4.85 -18.52 -41.00
CA ILE A 380 -4.06 -19.74 -41.26
C ILE A 380 -3.55 -19.78 -42.71
N ILE A 381 -4.40 -19.45 -43.68
CA ILE A 381 -4.06 -19.48 -45.12
C ILE A 381 -3.06 -18.37 -45.45
N VAL A 382 -3.23 -17.19 -44.86
CA VAL A 382 -2.40 -16.00 -45.15
C VAL A 382 -1.11 -15.98 -44.34
N LEU A 383 -1.00 -16.77 -43.26
CA LEU A 383 0.14 -16.76 -42.33
C LEU A 383 1.50 -16.95 -43.01
N PRO A 384 1.69 -17.89 -43.97
CA PRO A 384 2.98 -18.04 -44.66
C PRO A 384 3.40 -16.78 -45.40
N PHE A 385 2.45 -16.10 -46.06
CA PHE A 385 2.68 -14.82 -46.73
C PHE A 385 3.02 -13.71 -45.74
N VAL A 386 2.31 -13.62 -44.61
CA VAL A 386 2.60 -12.67 -43.53
C VAL A 386 4.02 -12.86 -43.00
N CYS A 387 4.44 -14.10 -42.74
CA CYS A 387 5.77 -14.42 -42.24
C CYS A 387 6.86 -14.01 -43.24
N LEU A 388 6.69 -14.32 -44.53
CA LEU A 388 7.64 -13.91 -45.58
C LEU A 388 7.75 -12.39 -45.67
N MET A 389 6.63 -11.68 -45.69
CA MET A 389 6.63 -10.21 -45.74
C MET A 389 7.28 -9.57 -44.51
N CYS A 390 7.05 -10.13 -43.31
CA CYS A 390 7.71 -9.65 -42.08
C CYS A 390 9.23 -9.81 -42.10
N ILE A 391 9.76 -10.83 -42.79
CA ILE A 391 11.20 -11.08 -42.92
C ILE A 391 11.83 -10.19 -43.99
N PHE A 392 11.20 -10.10 -45.17
CA PHE A 392 11.80 -9.42 -46.33
C PHE A 392 11.52 -7.92 -46.39
N LEU A 393 10.31 -7.46 -46.01
CA LEU A 393 9.90 -6.05 -46.12
C LEU A 393 9.32 -5.53 -44.78
N PRO A 394 10.17 -5.33 -43.75
CA PRO A 394 9.70 -4.95 -42.41
C PRO A 394 9.08 -3.55 -42.31
N SER A 395 9.35 -2.66 -43.27
CA SER A 395 8.87 -1.27 -43.31
C SER A 395 7.56 -1.09 -44.10
N HIS A 396 7.04 -2.16 -44.73
CA HIS A 396 5.83 -2.07 -45.55
C HIS A 396 4.59 -1.78 -44.68
N PRO A 397 3.63 -0.93 -45.11
CA PRO A 397 2.46 -0.54 -44.32
C PRO A 397 1.62 -1.73 -43.83
N LEU A 398 1.49 -2.80 -44.64
CA LEU A 398 0.81 -4.03 -44.22
C LEU A 398 1.51 -4.71 -43.03
N VAL A 399 2.84 -4.69 -42.97
CA VAL A 399 3.62 -5.27 -41.88
C VAL A 399 3.47 -4.41 -40.61
N LEU A 400 3.45 -3.07 -40.74
CA LEU A 400 3.13 -2.20 -39.61
C LEU A 400 1.73 -2.49 -39.06
N HIS A 401 0.74 -2.68 -39.94
CA HIS A 401 -0.61 -3.06 -39.53
C HIS A 401 -0.64 -4.44 -38.81
N TRP A 402 0.13 -5.43 -39.26
CA TRP A 402 0.22 -6.72 -38.57
C TRP A 402 1.04 -6.69 -37.27
N ARG A 403 1.82 -5.63 -37.02
CA ARG A 403 2.55 -5.43 -35.75
C ARG A 403 1.64 -4.97 -34.61
N ILE A 404 0.42 -4.53 -34.90
CA ILE A 404 -0.60 -4.19 -33.90
C ILE A 404 -0.86 -5.40 -32.96
N PRO A 405 -1.05 -5.20 -31.64
CA PRO A 405 -1.23 -6.29 -30.67
C PRO A 405 -2.35 -7.27 -31.04
N LEU A 406 -3.50 -6.77 -31.47
CA LEU A 406 -4.64 -7.58 -31.90
C LEU A 406 -4.27 -8.54 -33.06
N ASN A 407 -3.58 -8.03 -34.10
CA ASN A 407 -3.16 -8.84 -35.23
C ASN A 407 -2.09 -9.87 -34.85
N LYS A 408 -1.18 -9.53 -33.93
CA LYS A 408 -0.22 -10.47 -33.35
C LYS A 408 -0.93 -11.61 -32.61
N MET A 409 -1.95 -11.30 -31.80
CA MET A 409 -2.75 -12.33 -31.12
C MET A 409 -3.43 -13.26 -32.13
N ILE A 410 -4.13 -12.71 -33.14
CA ILE A 410 -4.80 -13.54 -34.16
C ILE A 410 -3.80 -14.44 -34.88
N SER A 411 -2.61 -13.93 -35.20
CA SER A 411 -1.55 -14.71 -35.86
C SER A 411 -0.97 -15.81 -34.96
N HIS A 412 -0.77 -15.53 -33.67
CA HIS A 412 -0.33 -16.53 -32.69
C HIS A 412 -1.38 -17.62 -32.49
N THR A 413 -2.66 -17.24 -32.36
CA THR A 413 -3.77 -18.20 -32.26
C THR A 413 -3.89 -19.07 -33.52
N ALA A 414 -3.79 -18.47 -34.71
CA ALA A 414 -3.80 -19.22 -35.97
C ALA A 414 -2.62 -20.21 -36.07
N GLY A 415 -1.40 -19.78 -35.71
CA GLY A 415 -0.23 -20.66 -35.68
C GLY A 415 -0.37 -21.82 -34.68
N TYR A 416 -0.94 -21.57 -33.50
CA TYR A 416 -1.21 -22.62 -32.51
C TYR A 416 -2.30 -23.59 -32.98
N LEU A 417 -3.34 -23.11 -33.68
CA LEU A 417 -4.36 -23.99 -34.28
C LEU A 417 -3.75 -24.90 -35.36
N VAL A 418 -2.85 -24.38 -36.21
CA VAL A 418 -2.13 -25.20 -37.20
C VAL A 418 -1.33 -26.30 -36.50
N PHE A 419 -0.63 -25.97 -35.42
CA PHE A 419 0.10 -26.95 -34.62
C PHE A 419 -0.82 -28.05 -34.05
N LEU A 420 -1.99 -27.68 -33.51
CA LEU A 420 -2.97 -28.65 -33.02
C LEU A 420 -3.54 -29.54 -34.14
N ILE A 421 -3.80 -28.98 -35.33
CA ILE A 421 -4.26 -29.75 -36.50
C ILE A 421 -3.19 -30.76 -36.92
N ILE A 422 -1.92 -30.36 -36.96
CA ILE A 422 -0.81 -31.27 -37.31
C ILE A 422 -0.70 -32.41 -36.29
N ILE A 423 -0.78 -32.12 -34.98
CA ILE A 423 -0.78 -33.15 -33.94
C ILE A 423 -2.00 -34.07 -34.08
N PHE A 424 -3.17 -33.52 -34.36
CA PHE A 424 -4.39 -34.32 -34.55
C PHE A 424 -4.27 -35.25 -35.76
N LEU A 425 -3.73 -34.76 -36.88
CA LEU A 425 -3.47 -35.58 -38.06
C LEU A 425 -2.48 -36.70 -37.74
N GLU A 426 -1.36 -36.39 -37.09
CA GLU A 426 -0.38 -37.40 -36.66
C GLU A 426 -1.00 -38.46 -35.74
N SER A 427 -1.92 -38.06 -34.86
CA SER A 427 -2.61 -38.99 -33.97
C SER A 427 -3.55 -39.96 -34.70
N ASN A 428 -4.14 -39.54 -35.82
CA ASN A 428 -5.13 -40.33 -36.57
C ASN A 428 -4.54 -41.18 -37.71
N ILE A 429 -3.27 -40.96 -38.07
CA ILE A 429 -2.59 -41.80 -39.07
C ILE A 429 -2.46 -43.22 -38.51
N SER A 430 -2.89 -44.22 -39.31
CA SER A 430 -2.89 -45.64 -38.90
C SER A 430 -1.49 -46.11 -38.51
N LYS A 431 -1.35 -46.59 -37.27
CA LYS A 431 -0.09 -47.08 -36.69
C LYS A 431 0.09 -48.59 -36.88
N GLU A 432 -0.75 -49.24 -37.67
CA GLU A 432 -0.83 -50.71 -37.81
C GLU A 432 0.48 -51.37 -38.29
N ASN A 433 1.37 -50.62 -38.97
CA ASN A 433 2.66 -51.12 -39.47
C ASN A 433 3.90 -50.60 -38.71
N GLN A 434 3.75 -49.89 -37.59
CA GLN A 434 4.89 -49.32 -36.85
C GLN A 434 5.52 -50.33 -35.89
N LYS A 435 6.56 -51.05 -36.35
CA LYS A 435 7.47 -51.80 -35.47
C LYS A 435 8.63 -50.92 -35.00
N ARG A 436 8.89 -50.86 -33.68
CA ARG A 436 10.10 -50.43 -32.92
C ARG A 436 10.94 -49.23 -33.45
N LYS A 437 10.45 -48.49 -34.43
CA LYS A 437 11.08 -47.35 -35.13
C LYS A 437 10.25 -46.09 -34.86
N PRO A 438 10.86 -44.90 -34.96
CA PRO A 438 10.10 -43.65 -34.94
C PRO A 438 9.01 -43.63 -36.03
N PRO A 439 7.88 -42.94 -35.79
CA PRO A 439 6.82 -42.77 -36.79
C PRO A 439 7.34 -42.26 -38.16
N ASN A 440 7.06 -42.96 -39.26
CA ASN A 440 7.51 -42.52 -40.59
C ASN A 440 6.42 -41.73 -41.34
N SER A 441 5.68 -40.85 -40.64
CA SER A 441 4.54 -40.11 -41.19
C SER A 441 4.94 -38.87 -42.01
N GLY A 442 6.19 -38.42 -41.92
CA GLY A 442 6.71 -37.21 -42.58
C GLY A 442 6.33 -35.88 -41.91
N LEU A 443 5.39 -35.90 -40.96
CA LEU A 443 4.97 -34.72 -40.17
C LEU A 443 5.86 -34.46 -38.95
N GLU A 444 6.62 -35.46 -38.49
CA GLU A 444 7.54 -35.34 -37.36
C GLU A 444 8.54 -34.17 -37.44
N PRO A 445 9.28 -33.95 -38.55
CA PRO A 445 10.23 -32.85 -38.63
C PRO A 445 9.52 -31.49 -38.51
N VAL A 446 8.28 -31.38 -38.99
CA VAL A 446 7.47 -30.16 -38.87
C VAL A 446 7.11 -29.91 -37.40
N ILE A 447 6.66 -30.95 -36.68
CA ILE A 447 6.38 -30.88 -35.24
C ILE A 447 7.64 -30.49 -34.45
N CYS A 448 8.80 -31.08 -34.79
CA CYS A 448 10.08 -30.76 -34.15
C CYS A 448 10.44 -29.28 -34.33
N VAL A 449 10.27 -28.71 -35.53
CA VAL A 449 10.51 -27.28 -35.79
C VAL A 449 9.56 -26.40 -34.98
N PHE A 450 8.28 -26.75 -34.89
CA PHE A 450 7.31 -26.01 -34.08
C PHE A 450 7.67 -26.02 -32.59
N VAL A 451 8.02 -27.19 -32.04
CA VAL A 451 8.41 -27.32 -30.63
C VAL A 451 9.71 -26.57 -30.36
N ALA A 452 10.70 -26.63 -31.27
CA ALA A 452 11.93 -25.86 -31.15
C ALA A 452 11.64 -24.34 -31.12
N GLY A 453 10.75 -23.86 -31.99
CA GLY A 453 10.31 -22.46 -32.02
C GLY A 453 9.57 -22.04 -30.74
N TYR A 454 8.68 -22.89 -30.22
CA TYR A 454 7.96 -22.62 -28.98
C TYR A 454 8.89 -22.64 -27.75
N THR A 455 9.86 -23.56 -27.72
CA THR A 455 10.92 -23.62 -26.70
C THR A 455 11.77 -22.35 -26.73
N TRP A 456 12.19 -21.90 -27.92
CA TRP A 456 12.92 -20.63 -28.08
C TRP A 456 12.09 -19.44 -27.62
N ASN A 457 10.79 -19.41 -27.91
CA ASN A 457 9.89 -18.35 -27.44
C ASN A 457 9.77 -18.34 -25.91
N CYS A 458 9.60 -19.50 -25.26
CA CYS A 458 9.60 -19.61 -23.80
C CYS A 458 10.91 -19.10 -23.19
N PHE A 459 12.05 -19.48 -23.76
CA PHE A 459 13.37 -19.01 -23.32
C PHE A 459 13.51 -17.49 -23.48
N ARG A 460 13.15 -16.95 -24.65
CA ARG A 460 13.15 -15.51 -24.92
C ARG A 460 12.26 -14.73 -23.95
N MET A 461 11.06 -15.23 -23.65
CA MET A 461 10.15 -14.59 -22.71
C MET A 461 10.70 -14.60 -21.28
N CYS A 462 11.35 -15.69 -20.87
CA CYS A 462 12.05 -15.77 -19.58
C CYS A 462 13.18 -14.74 -19.49
N LEU A 463 13.95 -14.53 -20.55
CA LEU A 463 15.00 -13.50 -20.61
C LEU A 463 14.43 -12.07 -20.54
N ILE A 464 13.36 -11.78 -21.27
CA ILE A 464 12.76 -10.43 -21.32
C ILE A 464 12.08 -10.05 -20.00
N GLN A 465 11.34 -10.98 -19.39
CA GLN A 465 10.59 -10.72 -18.15
C GLN A 465 11.46 -10.87 -16.89
N GLY A 466 12.58 -11.59 -17.00
CA GLY A 466 13.38 -12.04 -15.88
C GLY A 466 12.80 -13.30 -15.21
N PRO A 467 13.66 -14.17 -14.65
CA PRO A 467 13.22 -15.46 -14.11
C PRO A 467 12.25 -15.31 -12.94
N SER A 468 12.49 -14.37 -12.03
CA SER A 468 11.63 -14.16 -10.84
C SER A 468 10.17 -13.84 -11.21
N ARG A 469 9.95 -13.06 -12.27
CA ARG A 469 8.60 -12.71 -12.72
C ARG A 469 7.98 -13.83 -13.54
N TYR A 470 8.76 -14.45 -14.42
CA TYR A 470 8.32 -15.52 -15.29
C TYR A 470 7.75 -16.72 -14.52
N PHE A 471 8.44 -17.18 -13.47
CA PHE A 471 8.05 -18.36 -12.70
C PHE A 471 6.92 -18.12 -11.69
N LYS A 472 6.45 -16.88 -11.49
CA LYS A 472 5.26 -16.60 -10.66
C LYS A 472 3.95 -17.01 -11.34
N ALA A 473 3.92 -17.06 -12.68
CA ALA A 473 2.72 -17.42 -13.42
C ALA A 473 2.62 -18.93 -13.65
N LEU A 474 1.52 -19.55 -13.22
CA LEU A 474 1.30 -21.00 -13.38
C LEU A 474 1.22 -21.44 -14.85
N TRP A 475 0.73 -20.58 -15.75
CA TRP A 475 0.70 -20.86 -17.19
C TRP A 475 2.09 -21.00 -17.81
N ASN A 476 3.09 -20.28 -17.28
CA ASN A 476 4.48 -20.43 -17.72
C ASN A 476 5.06 -21.77 -17.27
N TRP A 477 4.72 -22.23 -16.07
CA TRP A 477 5.05 -23.58 -15.61
C TRP A 477 4.42 -24.65 -16.50
N HIS A 478 3.14 -24.52 -16.83
CA HIS A 478 2.47 -25.41 -17.77
C HIS A 478 3.23 -25.46 -19.11
N ALA A 479 3.58 -24.31 -19.70
CA ALA A 479 4.31 -24.26 -20.97
C ALA A 479 5.69 -24.94 -20.89
N ILE A 480 6.44 -24.76 -19.80
CA ILE A 480 7.72 -25.45 -19.60
C ILE A 480 7.53 -26.96 -19.51
N ILE A 481 6.57 -27.42 -18.71
CA ILE A 481 6.30 -28.85 -18.52
C ILE A 481 5.90 -29.49 -19.86
N THR A 482 5.02 -28.85 -20.62
CA THR A 482 4.63 -29.29 -21.96
C THR A 482 5.85 -29.40 -22.89
N ASN A 483 6.74 -28.40 -22.90
CA ASN A 483 7.97 -28.43 -23.69
C ASN A 483 8.91 -29.55 -23.29
N VAL A 484 9.08 -29.78 -21.98
CA VAL A 484 9.91 -30.88 -21.46
C VAL A 484 9.37 -32.22 -21.92
N PHE A 485 8.05 -32.43 -21.90
CA PHE A 485 7.45 -33.66 -22.42
C PHE A 485 7.69 -33.83 -23.92
N PHE A 486 7.54 -32.79 -24.74
CA PHE A 486 7.85 -32.89 -26.17
C PHE A 486 9.33 -33.21 -26.42
N ILE A 487 10.25 -32.55 -25.73
CA ILE A 487 11.70 -32.84 -25.85
C ILE A 487 12.00 -34.28 -25.46
N LEU A 488 11.40 -34.76 -24.36
CA LEU A 488 11.56 -36.14 -23.91
C LEU A 488 11.04 -37.15 -24.96
N THR A 489 9.90 -36.86 -25.61
CA THR A 489 9.39 -37.71 -26.70
C THR A 489 10.36 -37.79 -27.88
N PHE A 490 10.99 -36.68 -28.26
CA PHE A 490 11.99 -36.66 -29.33
C PHE A 490 13.25 -37.45 -28.95
N ILE A 491 13.69 -37.36 -27.70
CA ILE A 491 14.82 -38.17 -27.19
C ILE A 491 14.48 -39.66 -27.29
N PHE A 492 13.27 -40.06 -26.90
CA PHE A 492 12.83 -41.45 -27.02
C PHE A 492 12.71 -41.93 -28.47
N TRP A 493 12.28 -41.07 -29.40
CA TRP A 493 12.28 -41.39 -30.83
C TRP A 493 13.69 -41.63 -31.36
N ILE A 494 14.66 -40.80 -30.98
CA ILE A 494 16.08 -40.96 -31.34
C ILE A 494 16.65 -42.25 -30.74
N ALA A 495 16.34 -42.53 -29.46
CA ALA A 495 16.79 -43.73 -28.78
C ALA A 495 16.21 -45.01 -29.43
N ALA A 496 14.91 -45.02 -29.75
CA ALA A 496 14.27 -46.12 -30.46
C ALA A 496 14.86 -46.33 -31.87
N TYR A 497 15.16 -45.24 -32.58
CA TYR A 497 15.85 -45.30 -33.87
C TYR A 497 17.24 -45.96 -33.76
N TRP A 498 18.01 -45.63 -32.73
CA TRP A 498 19.32 -46.23 -32.50
C TRP A 498 19.24 -47.70 -32.06
N ASP A 499 18.27 -48.05 -31.20
CA ASP A 499 18.02 -49.44 -30.78
C ASP A 499 17.63 -50.30 -32.00
N ALA A 500 16.68 -49.84 -32.82
CA ALA A 500 16.30 -50.52 -34.05
C ALA A 500 17.49 -50.70 -35.00
N LYS A 501 18.34 -49.68 -35.17
CA LYS A 501 19.54 -49.75 -36.01
C LYS A 501 20.58 -50.74 -35.46
N ARG A 502 20.69 -50.88 -34.14
CA ARG A 502 21.58 -51.85 -33.48
C ARG A 502 21.07 -53.28 -33.65
N THR A 503 19.76 -53.53 -33.59
CA THR A 503 19.17 -54.87 -33.78
C THR A 503 19.18 -55.38 -35.22
N ILE A 504 19.47 -54.53 -36.20
CA ILE A 504 19.53 -54.90 -37.64
C ILE A 504 20.98 -55.24 -38.07
N LYS A 505 21.98 -54.87 -37.27
CA LYS A 505 23.36 -55.34 -37.41
C LYS A 505 23.55 -56.59 -36.57
#